data_AF-A0A2T5HY93-F1
#
_entry.id   AF-A0A2T5HY93-F1
#
_cell.length_a   1.000
_cell.length_b   1.000
_cell.length_c   1.000
_cell.angle_alpha   90.00
_cell.angle_beta   90.00
_cell.angle_gamma   90.00
#
_symmetry.space_group_name_H-M   'P 1'
#
loop_
_entity.id
_entity.type
_entity.pdbx_description
1 polymer ?
#
loop_
_entity_poly.entity_id
_entity_poly.type
_entity_poly.pdbx_seq_one_letter_code
_entity_poly.pdbx_strand_id
1 'polypeptide(L)'
;MAYLYQGKCLDTVQRLHESVAAACPPVSGNYSLQCTPSAAQVDIVATDIFSAATYASVLVPSQIPCDVSLLDQTAFFWQLAGVLVAGFAVRAIIKAFQ
;
A
#
# COMPACT_ATOMS: atom_id res chain seq x y z
N MET A 1 5.91 6.51 -1.60
CA MET A 1 5.97 5.12 -1.10
C MET A 1 4.55 4.74 -0.74
N ALA A 2 3.97 3.75 -1.43
CA ALA A 2 2.62 3.27 -1.14
C ALA A 2 2.69 2.12 -0.13
N TYR A 3 1.64 1.94 0.68
CA TYR A 3 1.55 0.91 1.73
C TYR A 3 0.42 -0.08 1.45
N LEU A 4 0.69 -1.37 1.64
CA LEU A 4 -0.28 -2.44 1.39
C LEU A 4 -1.17 -2.66 2.62
N TYR A 5 -2.48 -2.50 2.47
CA TYR A 5 -3.47 -2.80 3.50
C TYR A 5 -4.72 -3.42 2.90
N GLN A 6 -5.11 -4.61 3.40
CA GLN A 6 -6.26 -5.39 2.90
C GLN A 6 -6.31 -5.54 1.37
N GLY A 7 -5.14 -5.75 0.74
CA GLY A 7 -5.03 -5.92 -0.72
C GLY A 7 -5.16 -4.61 -1.53
N LYS A 8 -5.18 -3.44 -0.88
CA LYS A 8 -5.14 -2.13 -1.54
C LYS A 8 -3.81 -1.44 -1.23
N CYS A 9 -3.28 -0.72 -2.22
CA CYS A 9 -2.14 0.19 -2.04
C CYS A 9 -2.65 1.57 -1.63
N LEU A 10 -2.11 2.11 -0.54
CA LEU A 10 -2.44 3.43 0.01
C LEU A 10 -1.22 4.34 -0.13
N ASP A 11 -1.37 5.49 -0.78
CA ASP A 11 -0.23 6.35 -1.16
C ASP A 11 0.49 7.01 0.02
N THR A 12 -0.13 7.09 1.20
CA THR A 12 0.44 7.74 2.39
C THR A 12 0.24 6.92 3.66
N VAL A 13 1.15 7.09 4.63
CA VAL A 13 1.02 6.51 5.99
C VAL A 13 -0.27 6.96 6.66
N GLN A 14 -0.69 8.21 6.42
CA GLN A 14 -1.91 8.73 6.99
C GLN A 14 -3.16 8.02 6.45
N ARG A 15 -3.20 7.72 5.14
CA ARG A 15 -4.26 6.90 4.53
C ARG A 15 -4.28 5.47 5.08
N LEU A 16 -3.10 4.90 5.36
CA LEU A 16 -2.97 3.62 6.05
C LEU A 16 -3.62 3.67 7.42
N HIS A 17 -3.27 4.66 8.25
CA HIS A 17 -3.83 4.82 9.60
C HIS A 17 -5.34 5.08 9.56
N GLU A 18 -5.82 5.89 8.64
CA GLU A 18 -7.25 6.13 8.41
C GLU A 18 -7.99 4.83 8.06
N SER A 19 -7.44 4.01 7.18
CA SER A 19 -8.06 2.73 6.80
C SER A 19 -8.07 1.71 7.93
N VAL A 20 -7.02 1.69 8.76
CA VAL A 20 -6.91 0.84 9.96
C VAL A 20 -7.90 1.30 11.03
N ALA A 21 -7.99 2.60 11.27
CA ALA A 21 -8.93 3.19 12.22
C ALA A 21 -10.39 2.99 11.77
N ALA A 22 -10.68 3.06 10.46
CA ALA A 22 -12.01 2.77 9.91
C ALA A 22 -12.41 1.29 10.02
N ALA A 23 -11.44 0.38 10.09
CA ALA A 23 -11.68 -1.05 10.27
C ALA A 23 -11.90 -1.45 11.74
N CYS A 24 -11.74 -0.52 12.69
CA CYS A 24 -12.03 -0.80 14.10
C CYS A 24 -13.52 -1.04 14.33
N PRO A 25 -13.91 -2.16 14.97
CA PRO A 25 -15.29 -2.35 15.37
C PRO A 25 -15.64 -1.32 16.45
N PRO A 26 -16.81 -0.65 16.38
CA PRO A 26 -17.22 0.35 17.37
C PRO A 26 -17.49 -0.25 18.76
N VAL A 27 -17.76 -1.57 18.82
CA VAL A 27 -18.01 -2.31 20.05
C VAL A 27 -17.32 -3.66 19.96
N SER A 28 -16.58 -4.03 21.01
CA SER A 28 -16.01 -5.37 21.16
C SER A 28 -16.27 -5.86 22.58
N GLY A 29 -17.21 -6.81 22.72
CA GLY A 29 -17.67 -7.29 24.02
C GLY A 29 -18.31 -6.17 24.85
N ASN A 30 -17.76 -5.92 26.04
CA ASN A 30 -18.25 -4.90 27.00
C ASN A 30 -17.55 -3.53 26.86
N TYR A 31 -16.77 -3.33 25.80
CA TYR A 31 -16.02 -2.11 25.58
C TYR A 31 -16.51 -1.40 24.30
N SER A 32 -16.78 -0.10 24.40
CA SER A 32 -16.91 0.77 23.23
C SER A 32 -15.53 1.22 22.80
N LEU A 33 -15.17 0.97 21.54
CA LEU A 33 -13.86 1.27 20.98
C LEU A 33 -13.97 2.49 20.08
N GLN A 34 -13.12 3.47 20.33
CA GLN A 34 -12.96 4.65 19.49
C GLN A 34 -11.53 4.68 18.96
N CYS A 35 -11.37 4.43 17.66
CA CYS A 35 -10.08 4.41 17.00
C CYS A 35 -9.90 5.69 16.19
N THR A 36 -8.89 6.48 16.53
CA THR A 36 -8.62 7.79 15.95
C THR A 36 -7.30 7.73 15.20
N PRO A 37 -7.28 7.97 13.87
CA PRO A 37 -6.04 7.95 13.12
C PRO A 37 -5.23 9.23 13.35
N SER A 38 -3.92 9.08 13.53
CA SER A 38 -2.94 10.17 13.58
C SER A 38 -1.87 9.96 12.50
N ALA A 39 -1.06 10.96 12.19
CA ALA A 39 0.00 10.85 11.19
C ALA A 39 1.09 9.82 11.56
N ALA A 40 1.25 9.53 12.86
CA ALA A 40 2.28 8.61 13.37
C ALA A 40 1.73 7.26 13.86
N GLN A 41 0.47 7.20 14.28
CA GLN A 41 -0.12 6.05 14.97
C GLN A 41 -1.65 6.04 14.89
N VAL A 42 -2.27 4.95 15.30
CA VAL A 42 -3.71 4.84 15.53
C VAL A 42 -3.95 4.79 17.03
N ASP A 43 -4.64 5.81 17.56
CA ASP A 43 -4.99 5.87 18.98
C ASP A 43 -6.30 5.12 19.21
N ILE A 44 -6.29 4.12 20.10
CA ILE A 44 -7.43 3.27 20.42
C ILE A 44 -7.87 3.59 21.84
N VAL A 45 -9.07 4.13 21.99
CA VAL A 45 -9.70 4.36 23.30
C VAL A 45 -10.79 3.32 23.50
N ALA A 46 -10.58 2.42 24.44
CA ALA A 46 -11.58 1.45 24.88
C ALA A 46 -12.26 1.99 26.14
N THR A 47 -13.57 2.21 26.09
CA THR A 47 -14.37 2.61 27.26
C THR A 47 -15.19 1.41 27.71
N ASP A 48 -15.02 1.00 28.96
CA ASP A 48 -15.84 -0.02 29.58
C ASP A 48 -17.26 0.51 29.79
N ILE A 49 -18.26 -0.20 29.26
CA ILE A 49 -19.66 0.23 29.24
C ILE A 49 -20.29 0.16 30.65
N PHE A 50 -19.73 -0.65 31.56
CA PHE A 50 -20.26 -0.85 32.92
C PHE A 50 -19.56 -0.01 33.97
N SER A 51 -18.24 0.12 33.89
CA SER A 51 -17.46 0.89 34.88
C SER A 51 -17.17 2.34 34.45
N ALA A 52 -17.47 2.70 33.19
CA ALA A 52 -17.06 3.95 32.56
C ALA A 52 -15.54 4.20 32.59
N ALA A 53 -14.74 3.16 32.85
CA ALA A 53 -13.30 3.24 32.82
C ALA A 53 -12.81 3.33 31.37
N THR A 54 -11.93 4.29 31.09
CA THR A 54 -11.31 4.49 29.78
C THR A 54 -9.88 3.97 29.77
N TYR A 55 -9.56 3.17 28.77
CA TYR A 55 -8.22 2.64 28.50
C TYR A 55 -7.74 3.18 27.16
N ALA A 56 -6.61 3.88 27.16
CA ALA A 56 -5.97 4.34 25.94
C ALA A 56 -4.84 3.38 25.57
N SER A 57 -4.80 2.97 24.31
CA SER A 57 -3.74 2.18 23.71
C SER A 57 -3.34 2.79 22.38
N VAL A 58 -2.09 2.58 21.98
CA VAL A 58 -1.54 3.10 20.73
C VAL A 58 -1.14 1.93 19.87
N LEU A 59 -1.65 1.90 18.63
CA LEU A 59 -1.28 0.91 17.63
C LEU A 59 -0.53 1.57 16.48
N VAL A 60 0.70 1.13 16.24
CA VAL A 60 1.46 1.51 15.05
C VAL A 60 1.38 0.35 14.05
N PRO A 61 0.58 0.47 12.98
CA PRO A 61 0.45 -0.60 12.00
C PRO A 61 1.76 -0.79 11.22
N SER A 62 2.07 -2.04 10.89
CA SER A 62 3.26 -2.39 10.11
C SER A 62 3.20 -1.78 8.72
N GLN A 63 4.22 -1.00 8.38
CA GLN A 63 4.36 -0.35 7.08
C GLN A 63 4.91 -1.34 6.05
N ILE A 64 4.02 -2.09 5.39
CA ILE A 64 4.41 -3.01 4.31
C ILE A 64 4.44 -2.22 3.00
N PRO A 65 5.58 -2.14 2.30
CA PRO A 65 5.65 -1.43 1.02
C PRO A 65 4.76 -2.13 -0.02
N CYS A 66 3.94 -1.33 -0.71
CA CYS A 66 3.27 -1.75 -1.93
C CYS A 66 4.29 -1.60 -3.08
N ASP A 67 5.09 -2.63 -3.29
CA ASP A 67 5.97 -2.71 -4.47
C ASP A 67 5.11 -2.95 -5.72
N VAL A 68 4.53 -1.87 -6.25
CA VAL A 68 4.08 -1.85 -7.64
C VAL A 68 5.29 -1.48 -8.48
N SER A 69 6.10 -2.48 -8.84
CA SER A 69 7.21 -2.31 -9.79
C SER A 69 6.68 -2.07 -11.21
N LEU A 70 6.04 -0.92 -11.44
CA LEU A 70 5.70 -0.42 -12.78
C LEU A 70 6.95 0.07 -13.51
N LEU A 71 7.97 0.54 -12.78
CA LEU A 71 9.22 1.01 -13.36
C LEU A 71 10.03 -0.15 -13.98
N ASP A 72 10.09 -1.32 -13.34
CA ASP A 72 10.80 -2.47 -13.95
C ASP A 72 10.07 -3.00 -15.17
N GLN A 73 8.73 -3.07 -15.13
CA GLN A 73 7.97 -3.52 -16.30
C GLN A 73 8.17 -2.60 -17.51
N THR A 74 8.07 -1.28 -17.31
CA THR A 74 8.21 -0.32 -18.41
C THR A 74 9.63 -0.35 -18.98
N ALA A 75 10.65 -0.44 -18.13
CA ALA A 75 12.04 -0.56 -18.56
C ALA A 75 12.29 -1.86 -19.34
N PHE A 76 11.75 -2.99 -18.85
CA PHE A 76 11.86 -4.29 -19.52
C PHE A 76 11.18 -4.29 -20.90
N PHE A 77 9.96 -3.74 -21.02
CA PHE A 77 9.28 -3.62 -22.31
C PHE A 77 10.06 -2.75 -23.29
N TRP A 78 10.71 -1.68 -22.81
CA TRP A 78 11.48 -0.81 -23.69
C TRP A 78 12.74 -1.50 -24.22
N GLN A 79 13.42 -2.26 -23.36
CA GLN A 79 14.58 -3.07 -23.74
C GLN A 79 14.19 -4.15 -24.75
N LEU A 80 13.07 -4.86 -24.53
CA LEU A 80 12.57 -5.89 -25.44
C LEU A 80 12.25 -5.31 -26.84
N ALA A 81 11.55 -4.18 -26.88
CA ALA A 81 11.23 -3.51 -28.13
C ALA A 81 12.50 -3.00 -28.85
N GLY A 82 13.49 -2.50 -28.12
CA GLY A 82 14.80 -2.11 -28.68
C GLY A 82 15.53 -3.27 -29.36
N VAL A 83 15.56 -4.45 -28.73
CA VAL A 83 16.18 -5.66 -29.30
C VAL A 83 15.47 -6.11 -30.57
N LEU A 84 14.13 -6.09 -30.58
CA LEU A 84 13.34 -6.45 -31.77
C LEU A 84 13.58 -5.50 -32.93
N VAL A 85 13.59 -4.19 -32.69
CA VAL A 85 13.86 -3.17 -33.73
C VAL A 85 15.26 -3.33 -34.29
N ALA A 86 16.27 -3.52 -33.43
CA ALA A 86 17.65 -3.74 -33.86
C ALA A 86 17.78 -5.01 -34.74
N GLY A 87 17.15 -6.11 -34.33
CA GLY A 87 17.13 -7.35 -35.12
C GLY A 87 16.48 -7.19 -36.49
N PHE A 88 15.35 -6.46 -36.57
CA PHE A 88 14.70 -6.17 -37.84
C PHE A 88 15.53 -5.25 -38.74
N ALA A 89 16.17 -4.23 -38.18
CA ALA A 89 17.04 -3.31 -38.92
C ALA A 89 18.22 -4.05 -39.55
N VAL A 90 18.90 -4.92 -38.79
CA VAL A 90 20.00 -5.75 -39.31
C VAL A 90 19.52 -6.67 -40.44
N ARG A 91 18.36 -7.31 -40.27
CA ARG A 91 17.78 -8.17 -41.31
C ARG A 91 17.43 -7.40 -42.58
N ALA A 92 16.90 -6.18 -42.45
CA ALA A 92 16.56 -5.31 -43.57
C ALA A 92 17.83 -4.85 -44.33
N ILE A 93 18.89 -4.50 -43.60
CA ILE A 93 20.18 -4.12 -44.17
C ILE A 93 20.78 -5.28 -44.96
N ILE A 94 20.83 -6.49 -44.39
CA ILE A 94 21.37 -7.66 -45.10
C ILE A 94 20.61 -7.94 -46.40
N LYS A 95 19.28 -7.81 -46.39
CA LYS A 95 18.45 -7.97 -47.60
C LYS A 95 18.64 -6.87 -48.64
N ALA A 96 19.08 -5.68 -48.26
CA ALA A 96 19.32 -4.58 -49.19
C ALA A 96 20.67 -4.69 -49.91
N PHE A 97 21.60 -5.48 -49.36
CA PHE A 97 22.95 -5.69 -49.92
C PHE A 97 23.16 -7.09 -50.53
N GLN A 98 22.12 -7.94 -50.54
CA GLN A 98 22.05 -9.18 -51.33
C GLN A 98 21.22 -8.94 -52.60
#